data_AF-M1ECI7-F1
#
_entry.id   AF-M1ECI7-F1
#
_cell.length_a   1.000
_cell.length_b   1.000
_cell.length_c   1.000
_cell.angle_alpha   90.00
_cell.angle_beta   90.00
_cell.angle_gamma   90.00
#
_symmetry.space_group_name_H-M   'P 1'
#
loop_
_entity.id
_entity.type
_entity.pdbx_description
1 polymer ?
#
loop_
_entity_poly.entity_id
_entity_poly.type
_entity_poly.pdbx_seq_one_letter_code
_entity_poly.pdbx_strand_id
1 'polypeptide(L)' 'HLGRRQPDMVPLGHHKEKYFSSPKAKAVLNQFQTDLENLEREITARNTRLALPYDYLKPSRIENSIT' A
#
# COMPACT_ATOMS: atom_id res chain seq x y z
N HIS A 1 -18.07 6.73 -12.28
CA HIS A 1 -17.51 7.65 -11.25
C HIS A 1 -16.04 7.30 -11.08
N LEU A 2 -15.12 8.23 -11.34
CA LEU A 2 -13.67 7.97 -11.42
C LEU A 2 -12.96 7.88 -10.05
N GLY A 3 -13.56 8.40 -8.98
CA GLY A 3 -12.95 8.43 -7.63
C GLY A 3 -13.31 7.24 -6.72
N ARG A 4 -13.98 6.22 -7.24
CA ARG A 4 -14.38 5.04 -6.44
C ARG A 4 -13.21 4.06 -6.38
N ARG A 5 -13.00 3.42 -5.23
CA ARG A 5 -12.10 2.26 -5.11
C ARG A 5 -12.56 1.13 -6.03
N GLN A 6 -11.65 0.60 -6.85
CA GLN A 6 -11.95 -0.54 -7.71
C GLN A 6 -12.08 -1.83 -6.87
N PRO A 7 -13.06 -2.71 -7.14
CA PRO A 7 -13.26 -3.95 -6.37
C PRO A 7 -12.06 -4.91 -6.42
N ASP A 8 -11.32 -4.89 -7.51
CA ASP A 8 -10.18 -5.75 -7.85
C ASP A 8 -8.82 -5.05 -7.71
N MET A 9 -8.81 -3.84 -7.14
CA MET A 9 -7.61 -3.06 -6.85
C MET A 9 -6.53 -3.90 -6.16
N VAL A 10 -5.32 -3.83 -6.69
CA VAL A 10 -4.12 -4.39 -6.06
C VAL A 10 -3.38 -3.29 -5.30
N PRO A 11 -3.22 -3.38 -3.97
CA PRO A 11 -2.46 -2.38 -3.21
C PRO A 11 -1.00 -2.31 -3.64
N LEU A 12 -0.39 -1.14 -3.47
CA LEU A 12 1.04 -0.93 -3.69
C LEU A 12 1.88 -2.03 -3.00
N GLY A 13 2.78 -2.66 -3.74
CA GLY A 13 3.66 -3.70 -3.23
C GLY A 13 3.02 -5.08 -3.05
N HIS A 14 1.73 -5.25 -3.36
CA HIS A 14 0.98 -6.50 -3.16
C HIS A 14 0.58 -7.19 -4.48
N HIS A 15 1.41 -7.04 -5.51
CA HIS A 15 1.24 -7.75 -6.78
C HIS A 15 1.23 -9.28 -6.56
N LYS A 16 0.37 -9.99 -7.31
CA LYS A 16 0.17 -11.44 -7.14
C LYS A 16 1.21 -12.24 -7.90
N GLU A 17 1.76 -11.65 -8.95
CA GLU A 17 2.74 -12.22 -9.85
C GLU A 17 4.07 -12.45 -9.13
N LYS A 18 4.68 -13.62 -9.30
CA LYS A 18 5.94 -13.98 -8.63
C LYS A 18 7.10 -14.00 -9.63
N TYR A 19 7.50 -12.82 -10.10
CA TYR A 19 8.60 -12.68 -11.06
C TYR A 19 9.97 -12.96 -10.44
N PHE A 20 10.16 -12.57 -9.18
CA PHE A 20 11.41 -12.79 -8.46
C PHE A 20 11.49 -14.23 -7.91
N SER A 21 12.42 -15.02 -8.43
CA SER A 21 12.74 -16.36 -7.91
C SER A 21 13.75 -16.32 -6.76
N SER A 22 14.68 -15.36 -6.81
CA SER A 22 15.77 -15.20 -5.83
C SER A 22 15.27 -14.96 -4.40
N PRO A 23 15.79 -15.69 -3.40
CA PRO A 23 15.49 -15.44 -1.98
C PRO A 23 15.80 -14.00 -1.55
N LYS A 24 16.89 -13.41 -2.06
CA LYS A 24 17.29 -12.04 -1.72
C LYS A 24 16.26 -11.02 -2.23
N ALA A 25 15.78 -11.18 -3.45
CA ALA A 25 14.76 -10.29 -4.02
C ALA A 25 13.42 -10.41 -3.27
N LYS A 26 13.03 -11.63 -2.87
CA LYS A 26 11.86 -11.85 -2.01
C LYS A 26 12.01 -11.19 -0.65
N ALA A 27 13.19 -11.27 -0.02
CA ALA A 27 13.45 -10.62 1.25
C ALA A 27 13.31 -9.09 1.16
N VAL A 28 13.79 -8.47 0.07
CA VAL A 28 13.60 -7.04 -0.18
C VAL A 28 12.13 -6.68 -0.37
N LEU A 29 11.37 -7.49 -1.13
CA LEU A 29 9.92 -7.27 -1.29
C LEU A 29 9.17 -7.38 0.04
N ASN A 30 9.51 -8.37 0.87
CA ASN A 30 8.91 -8.53 2.19
C ASN A 30 9.21 -7.32 3.09
N GLN A 31 10.46 -6.85 3.10
CA GLN A 31 10.84 -5.65 3.86
C GLN A 31 10.05 -4.43 3.39
N PHE A 32 9.92 -4.23 2.08
CA PHE A 32 9.12 -3.14 1.53
C PHE A 32 7.66 -3.21 1.98
N GLN A 33 7.05 -4.39 1.98
CA GLN A 33 5.68 -4.60 2.48
C GLN A 33 5.57 -4.29 3.98
N THR A 34 6.53 -4.73 4.79
CA THR A 34 6.59 -4.39 6.22
C THR A 34 6.70 -2.89 6.45
N ASP A 35 7.52 -2.19 5.66
CA ASP A 35 7.67 -0.74 5.77
C ASP A 35 6.37 -0.01 5.40
N LEU A 36 5.64 -0.49 4.39
CA LEU A 36 4.30 0.03 4.06
C LEU A 36 3.29 -0.19 5.19
N GLU A 37 3.30 -1.34 5.86
CA GLU A 37 2.45 -1.60 7.01
C GLU A 37 2.79 -0.68 8.20
N ASN A 38 4.07 -0.39 8.41
CA ASN A 38 4.51 0.56 9.43
C ASN A 38 3.98 1.96 9.11
N LEU A 39 4.15 2.42 7.87
CA LEU A 39 3.65 3.72 7.39
C LEU A 39 2.13 3.82 7.47
N GLU A 40 1.39 2.76 7.13
CA GLU A 40 -0.06 2.68 7.29
C GLU A 40 -0.49 2.95 8.74
N ARG A 41 0.20 2.35 9.71
CA ARG A 41 -0.07 2.55 11.15
C ARG A 41 0.24 3.98 11.58
N GLU A 42 1.36 4.54 11.14
CA GLU A 42 1.74 5.92 11.44
C GLU A 42 0.75 6.94 10.88
N ILE A 43 0.32 6.79 9.61
CA ILE A 43 -0.69 7.64 8.98
C ILE A 43 -2.02 7.51 9.72
N THR A 44 -2.43 6.27 10.05
CA THR A 44 -3.68 6.03 10.78
C THR A 44 -3.65 6.74 12.14
N ALA A 45 -2.57 6.59 12.91
CA ALA A 45 -2.39 7.26 14.19
C ALA A 45 -2.41 8.79 14.05
N ARG A 46 -1.68 9.34 13.08
CA ARG A 46 -1.65 10.78 12.78
C ARG A 46 -3.04 11.32 12.42
N ASN A 47 -3.80 10.61 11.59
CA ASN A 47 -5.13 11.03 11.13
C ASN A 47 -6.17 11.09 12.26
N THR A 48 -6.00 10.33 13.35
CA THR A 48 -6.92 10.41 14.52
C THR A 48 -6.94 11.78 15.19
N ARG A 49 -5.89 12.59 15.00
CA ARG A 49 -5.74 13.92 15.62
C ARG A 49 -6.16 15.07 14.68
N LEU A 50 -6.59 14.77 13.46
CA LEU A 50 -6.93 15.77 12.45
C LEU A 50 -8.45 15.87 12.30
N ALA A 51 -8.97 17.10 12.24
CA ALA A 51 -10.37 17.33 11.91
C ALA A 51 -10.72 16.84 10.50
N LEU A 52 -9.75 16.84 9.58
CA LEU A 52 -9.86 16.29 8.24
C LEU A 52 -8.70 15.30 7.99
N PRO A 53 -8.97 13.98 7.97
CA PRO A 53 -7.97 12.96 7.68
C PRO A 53 -7.36 13.09 6.28
N TYR A 54 -6.04 12.89 6.17
CA TYR A 54 -5.36 12.81 4.88
C TYR A 54 -5.08 11.34 4.53
N ASP A 55 -5.90 10.77 3.65
CA ASP A 55 -5.88 9.34 3.33
C ASP A 55 -5.36 9.02 1.92
N TYR A 56 -5.10 10.02 1.08
CA TYR A 56 -4.77 9.79 -0.33
C TYR A 56 -3.46 9.02 -0.55
N LEU A 57 -2.49 9.17 0.35
CA LEU A 57 -1.22 8.44 0.32
C LEU A 57 -1.13 7.31 1.34
N LYS A 58 -2.27 6.86 1.85
CA LYS A 58 -2.32 5.70 2.74
C LYS A 58 -2.04 4.43 1.91
N PRO A 59 -1.03 3.60 2.25
CA PRO A 59 -0.63 2.45 1.41
C PRO A 59 -1.79 1.54 0.97
N SER A 60 -2.75 1.28 1.87
CA SER A 60 -3.93 0.47 1.56
C SER A 60 -4.90 1.10 0.55
N ARG A 61 -4.72 2.38 0.20
CA ARG A 61 -5.54 3.17 -0.72
C ARG A 61 -4.80 3.55 -2.00
N ILE A 62 -3.51 3.19 -2.13
CA ILE A 62 -2.71 3.40 -3.33
C ILE A 62 -2.72 2.12 -4.15
N GLU A 63 -3.11 2.22 -5.42
CA GLU A 63 -3.03 1.10 -6.36
C GLU A 63 -1.59 0.86 -6.80
N ASN A 64 -1.24 -0.39 -7.10
CA ASN A 64 0.09 -0.76 -7.55
C ASN A 64 0.43 -0.21 -8.96
N SER A 65 -0.59 0.16 -9.74
CA SER A 65 -0.48 0.72 -11.10
C SER A 65 -1.71 1.57 -11.44
N ILE A 66 -1.64 2.33 -12.53
CA ILE A 66 -2.82 3.01 -13.09
C ILE A 66 -3.62 1.99 -13.90
N THR A 67 -4.92 1.88 -13.64
CA THR A 67 -5.87 0.95 -14.29
C THR A 67 -7.06 1.68 -14.89
#